data_AF-A0A3D4YH75-F1
#
_entry.id   AF-A0A3D4YH75-F1
#
_cell.length_a   1.000
_cell.length_b   1.000
_cell.length_c   1.000
_cell.angle_alpha   90.00
_cell.angle_beta   90.00
_cell.angle_gamma   90.00
#
_symmetry.space_group_name_H-M   'P 1'
#
loop_
_entity.id
_entity.type
_entity.pdbx_description
1 polymer ?
#
loop_
_entity_poly.entity_id
_entity_poly.type
_entity_poly.pdbx_seq_one_letter_code
_entity_poly.pdbx_strand_id
1 'polypeptide(L)' 'MAGDPTPENMGRVTIDPRAHIDPMGLIALILVRFGWGRPVQVNP' A
#
# COMPACT_ATOMS: atom_id res chain seq x y z
N MET A 1 14.05 12.30 -17.26
CA MET A 1 13.75 11.79 -15.91
C MET A 1 12.74 10.68 -16.06
N ALA A 2 13.16 9.42 -16.02
CA ALA A 2 12.23 8.29 -15.97
C ALA A 2 12.08 7.92 -14.49
N GLY A 3 10.89 8.16 -13.91
CA GLY A 3 10.56 7.62 -12.60
C GLY A 3 10.38 6.11 -12.69
N ASP A 4 10.41 5.43 -11.54
CA ASP A 4 10.14 3.99 -11.48
C ASP A 4 8.64 3.71 -11.73
N PRO A 5 8.27 3.02 -12.83
CA PRO A 5 6.87 2.72 -13.15
C PRO A 5 6.32 1.53 -12.36
N THR A 6 7.13 0.85 -11.55
CA THR A 6 6.74 -0.37 -10.82
C THR A 6 5.48 -0.19 -9.95
N PRO A 7 5.30 0.91 -9.20
CA PRO A 7 4.09 1.15 -8.41
C PRO A 7 2.82 1.31 -9.28
N GLU A 8 2.94 1.95 -10.45
CA GLU A 8 1.83 2.15 -11.37
C GLU A 8 1.39 0.82 -12.00
N ASN A 9 2.34 0.01 -12.44
CA ASN A 9 2.10 -1.33 -12.98
C ASN A 9 1.46 -2.28 -11.94
N MET A 10 1.71 -2.05 -10.66
CA MET A 10 1.09 -2.80 -9.55
C MET A 10 -0.30 -2.28 -9.16
N GLY A 11 -0.83 -1.29 -9.89
CA GLY A 11 -2.12 -0.66 -9.59
C GLY A 11 -2.11 0.11 -8.27
N ARG A 12 -0.93 0.52 -7.77
CA ARG A 12 -0.80 1.31 -6.53
C ARG A 12 -1.03 2.80 -6.76
N VAL A 13 -1.08 3.24 -8.02
CA VAL A 13 -1.34 4.64 -8.39
C VAL A 13 -2.81 4.78 -8.72
N THR A 14 -3.62 5.11 -7.71
CA THR A 14 -5.05 5.40 -7.87
C THR A 14 -5.47 6.47 -6.88
N ILE A 15 -6.50 7.24 -7.21
CA ILE A 15 -7.08 8.22 -6.29
C ILE A 15 -8.05 7.54 -5.30
N ASP A 16 -8.45 6.30 -5.56
CA ASP A 16 -9.33 5.58 -4.65
C ASP A 16 -8.63 5.35 -3.29
N PRO A 17 -9.11 5.97 -2.19
CA PRO A 17 -8.50 5.82 -0.88
C PRO A 17 -8.58 4.37 -0.37
N ARG A 18 -9.54 3.58 -0.84
CA ARG A 18 -9.72 2.18 -0.42
C ARG A 18 -8.56 1.30 -0.89
N ALA A 19 -7.93 1.62 -2.02
CA ALA A 19 -6.80 0.86 -2.56
C ALA A 19 -5.54 0.95 -1.68
N HIS A 20 -5.49 1.91 -0.75
CA HIS A 20 -4.37 2.13 0.15
C HIS A 20 -4.54 1.46 1.52
N ILE A 21 -5.74 0.96 1.83
CA ILE A 21 -6.04 0.34 3.12
C ILE A 21 -5.72 -1.16 3.03
N ASP A 22 -4.88 -1.65 3.95
CA ASP A 22 -4.71 -3.08 4.15
C ASP A 22 -5.73 -3.59 5.19
N PRO A 23 -6.71 -4.45 4.82
CA PRO A 23 -7.75 -4.88 5.75
C PRO A 23 -7.21 -5.66 6.95
N MET A 24 -6.12 -6.42 6.77
CA MET A 24 -5.51 -7.19 7.86
C MET A 24 -4.76 -6.27 8.82
N GLY A 25 -3.97 -5.33 8.29
CA GLY A 25 -3.32 -4.31 9.10
C GLY A 25 -4.32 -3.44 9.86
N LEU A 26 -5.45 -3.07 9.25
CA LEU A 26 -6.51 -2.31 9.89
C LEU A 26 -7.20 -3.10 11.02
N ILE A 27 -7.52 -4.37 10.77
CA ILE A 27 -8.10 -5.24 11.81
C ILE A 27 -7.11 -5.45 12.96
N ALA A 28 -5.84 -5.67 12.67
CA ALA A 28 -4.79 -5.79 13.68
C ALA A 28 -4.64 -4.49 14.49
N LEU A 29 -4.71 -3.33 13.85
CA LEU A 29 -4.69 -2.03 14.52
C LEU A 29 -5.85 -1.88 15.51
N ILE A 30 -7.05 -2.37 15.16
CA ILE A 30 -8.22 -2.29 16.05
C ILE A 30 -8.09 -3.26 17.24
N LEU A 31 -7.67 -4.50 16.98
CA LEU A 31 -7.66 -5.57 17.99
C LEU A 31 -6.43 -5.55 18.90
N VAL A 32 -5.25 -5.32 18.32
CA VAL A 32 -3.95 -5.43 18.99
C VAL A 32 -3.32 -4.05 19.23
N ARG A 33 -3.94 -2.97 18.72
CA ARG A 33 -3.38 -1.60 18.72
C ARG A 33 -2.04 -1.49 18.01
N PHE A 34 -1.77 -2.43 17.11
CA PHE A 34 -0.55 -2.51 16.31
C PHE A 34 -0.91 -2.99 14.91
N GLY A 35 -0.37 -2.35 13.88
CA GLY A 35 -0.68 -2.66 12.48
C GLY A 35 0.50 -2.37 11.56
N TRP A 36 0.39 -2.81 10.32
CA TRP A 36 1.39 -2.62 9.27
C TRP A 36 0.71 -2.24 7.95
N GLY A 37 1.49 -1.66 7.04
CA GLY A 37 1.07 -1.36 5.67
C GLY A 37 1.49 -2.46 4.69
N ARG A 38 0.82 -2.54 3.54
CA ARG A 38 1.20 -3.44 2.45
C ARG A 38 2.45 -2.89 1.73
N PRO A 39 3.57 -3.63 1.67
CA PRO A 39 4.80 -3.14 1.04
C PRO A 39 4.62 -2.96 -0.47
N VAL A 40 5.29 -1.95 -1.03
CA VAL A 40 5.37 -1.69 -2.48
C VAL A 40 6.75 -2.07 -2.97
N GLN A 41 6.83 -2.76 -4.11
CA GLN A 41 8.11 -3.01 -4.76
C GLN A 41 8.52 -1.75 -5.51
N VAL A 42 9.79 -1.38 -5.37
CA VAL A 42 10.39 -0.24 -6.06
C VAL A 42 11.65 -0.72 -6.77
N ASN A 43 11.90 -0.19 -7.96
CA ASN A 43 13.10 -0.39 -8.73
C ASN A 43 14.03 0.82 -8.53
N PRO A 44 15.19 0.66 -7.87
CA PRO A 44 16.13 1.74 -7.58
C PRO A 44 16.92 2.24 -8.79
#